data_AF-A0A959F1V2-F1
#
_entry.id   AF-A0A959F1V2-F1
#
_cell.length_a   1.000
_cell.length_b   1.000
_cell.length_c   1.000
_cell.angle_alpha   90.00
_cell.angle_beta   90.00
_cell.angle_gamma   90.00
#
_symmetry.space_group_name_H-M   'P 1'
#
loop_
_entity.id
_entity.type
_entity.pdbx_description
1 polymer ?
#
loop_
_entity_poly.entity_id
_entity_poly.type
_entity_poly.pdbx_seq_one_letter_code
_entity_poly.pdbx_strand_id
1 'polypeptide(L)' 'DVTQRLKLAPDGTVVFNFGKYVGRPVGKTLWEDRQYYHWILNKEFSVQVKKLVKKLLQDYEQEQKEKG' A
#
# COMPACT_ATOMS: atom_id res chain seq x y z
N ASP A 1 -4.96 -5.00 14.08
CA ASP A 1 -4.80 -5.48 12.68
C ASP A 1 -4.18 -4.52 11.67
N VAL A 2 -4.67 -3.29 11.46
CA VAL A 2 -4.06 -2.39 10.45
C VAL A 2 -2.61 -2.04 10.80
N THR A 3 -2.33 -1.69 12.07
CA THR A 3 -0.99 -1.35 12.57
C THR A 3 0.00 -2.51 12.53
N GLN A 4 -0.47 -3.75 12.47
CA GLN A 4 0.39 -4.92 12.28
C GLN A 4 0.79 -5.10 10.81
N ARG A 5 0.01 -4.54 9.89
CA ARG A 5 0.20 -4.73 8.44
C ARG A 5 0.76 -3.47 7.76
N LEU A 6 0.40 -2.30 8.22
CA LEU A 6 0.80 -1.02 7.64
C LEU A 6 1.31 -0.13 8.76
N LYS A 7 2.41 0.57 8.51
CA LYS A 7 3.05 1.48 9.45
C LYS A 7 3.23 2.83 8.80
N LEU A 8 3.07 3.91 9.56
CA LEU A 8 3.49 5.24 9.15
C LEU A 8 5.00 5.38 9.41
N ALA A 9 5.78 5.62 8.37
CA ALA A 9 7.19 5.91 8.47
C ALA A 9 7.41 7.35 8.98
N PRO A 10 8.61 7.68 9.50
CA PRO A 10 8.89 9.00 10.10
C PRO A 10 8.72 10.18 9.14
N ASP A 11 8.83 9.92 7.84
CA ASP A 11 8.63 10.88 6.75
C ASP A 11 7.15 11.10 6.39
N GLY A 12 6.22 10.42 7.09
CA GLY A 12 4.78 10.46 6.79
C GLY A 12 4.34 9.47 5.71
N THR A 13 5.24 8.65 5.17
CA THR A 13 4.89 7.66 4.14
C THR A 13 4.30 6.42 4.79
N VAL A 14 3.18 5.91 4.25
CA VAL A 14 2.65 4.61 4.70
C VAL A 14 3.46 3.49 4.04
N VAL A 15 4.09 2.66 4.88
CA VAL A 15 4.92 1.53 4.49
C VAL A 15 4.33 0.19 4.94
N PHE A 16 4.67 -0.88 4.24
CA PHE A 16 4.30 -2.22 4.67
C PHE A 16 5.04 -2.62 5.96
N ASN A 17 4.35 -3.33 6.83
CA ASN A 17 4.90 -3.94 8.06
C ASN A 17 4.81 -5.48 8.03
N PHE A 18 4.55 -6.07 6.86
CA PHE A 18 4.50 -7.53 6.65
C PHE A 18 4.95 -7.93 5.23
N GLY A 19 5.16 -9.24 5.04
CA GLY A 19 5.43 -9.84 3.75
C GLY A 19 6.85 -9.56 3.23
N LYS A 20 7.05 -9.71 1.92
CA LYS A 20 8.37 -9.49 1.28
C LYS A 20 8.72 -8.01 1.09
N TYR A 21 7.77 -7.11 1.27
CA TYR A 21 7.91 -5.66 1.02
C TYR A 21 7.92 -4.82 2.31
N VAL A 22 8.20 -5.43 3.48
CA VAL A 22 8.34 -4.71 4.75
C VAL A 22 9.25 -3.50 4.59
N GLY A 23 8.82 -2.35 5.11
CA GLY A 23 9.52 -1.07 5.04
C GLY A 23 9.37 -0.33 3.71
N ARG A 24 8.75 -0.92 2.68
CA ARG A 24 8.54 -0.24 1.39
C ARG A 24 7.25 0.58 1.36
N PRO A 25 7.22 1.72 0.65
CA PRO A 25 6.02 2.53 0.46
C PRO A 25 4.91 1.73 -0.22
N VAL A 26 3.71 1.77 0.36
CA VAL A 26 2.57 0.96 -0.09
C VAL A 26 2.12 1.37 -1.48
N GLY A 27 1.84 2.66 -1.70
CA GLY A 27 1.34 3.17 -2.98
C GLY A 27 2.27 2.84 -4.14
N LYS A 28 3.56 3.20 -4.01
CA LYS A 28 4.60 2.89 -5.00
C LYS A 28 4.71 1.39 -5.30
N THR A 29 4.86 0.57 -4.25
CA THR A 29 5.07 -0.87 -4.43
C THR A 29 3.90 -1.54 -5.14
N LEU A 30 2.66 -1.12 -4.84
CA LEU A 30 1.45 -1.66 -5.47
C LEU A 30 1.26 -1.15 -6.90
N TRP A 31 1.74 0.06 -7.19
CA TRP A 31 1.77 0.59 -8.54
C TRP A 31 2.76 -0.17 -9.42
N GLU A 32 3.95 -0.48 -8.89
CA GLU A 32 4.99 -1.29 -9.54
C GLU A 32 4.57 -2.78 -9.65
N ASP A 33 3.95 -3.35 -8.62
CA ASP A 33 3.53 -4.76 -8.54
C ASP A 33 2.01 -4.90 -8.32
N ARG A 34 1.26 -4.82 -9.42
CA ARG A 34 -0.20 -4.98 -9.43
C ARG A 34 -0.65 -6.39 -9.04
N GLN A 35 0.19 -7.40 -9.26
CA GLN A 35 -0.12 -8.77 -8.86
C GLN A 35 -0.15 -8.88 -7.33
N TYR A 36 0.80 -8.23 -6.64
CA TYR A 36 0.80 -8.17 -5.19
C TYR A 36 -0.42 -7.40 -4.64
N TYR A 37 -0.84 -6.32 -5.31
CA TYR A 37 -2.10 -5.65 -4.97
C TYR A 37 -3.30 -6.59 -5.03
N HIS A 38 -3.46 -7.35 -6.12
CA HIS A 38 -4.54 -8.33 -6.23
C HIS A 38 -4.43 -9.44 -5.18
N TRP A 39 -3.22 -9.90 -4.87
CA TRP A 39 -3.00 -10.87 -3.80
C TRP A 39 -3.47 -10.32 -2.44
N ILE A 40 -3.17 -9.06 -2.10
CA ILE A 40 -3.67 -8.42 -0.87
C ILE A 40 -5.20 -8.37 -0.86
N LEU A 41 -5.84 -8.03 -1.98
CA LEU A 41 -7.30 -7.98 -2.05
C LEU A 41 -7.97 -9.34 -1.86
N ASN A 42 -7.32 -10.42 -2.32
CA ASN A 42 -7.82 -11.79 -2.19
C ASN A 42 -7.51 -12.43 -0.83
N LYS A 43 -6.51 -11.94 -0.09
CA LYS A 43 -6.20 -12.44 1.25
C LYS A 43 -7.26 -12.05 2.28
N GLU A 44 -7.29 -12.80 3.38
CA GLU A 44 -8.11 -12.54 4.57
C GLU A 44 -7.57 -11.36 5.39
N PHE A 45 -7.52 -10.19 4.77
CA PHE A 45 -7.30 -8.92 5.47
C PHE A 45 -8.62 -8.23 5.77
N SER A 46 -8.62 -7.42 6.83
CA SER A 46 -9.78 -6.61 7.18
C SER A 46 -10.14 -5.65 6.04
N VAL A 47 -11.43 -5.32 5.94
CA VAL A 47 -11.95 -4.36 4.96
C VAL A 47 -11.22 -3.02 5.04
N GLN A 48 -10.79 -2.62 6.24
CA GLN A 48 -10.02 -1.40 6.47
C GLN A 48 -8.66 -1.43 5.76
N VAL A 49 -7.90 -2.54 5.86
CA VAL A 49 -6.62 -2.69 5.15
C VAL A 49 -6.83 -2.61 3.64
N LYS A 50 -7.83 -3.33 3.11
CA LYS A 50 -8.13 -3.34 1.67
C LYS A 50 -8.50 -1.94 1.16
N LYS A 51 -9.32 -1.20 1.91
CA LYS A 51 -9.68 0.20 1.58
C LYS A 51 -8.45 1.12 1.60
N LEU A 52 -7.60 1.00 2.61
CA LEU A 52 -6.40 1.85 2.74
C LEU A 52 -5.38 1.58 1.62
N VAL A 53 -5.11 0.31 1.32
CA VAL A 53 -4.24 -0.13 0.22
C VAL A 53 -4.73 0.42 -1.13
N LYS A 54 -6.05 0.35 -1.39
CA LYS A 54 -6.64 0.92 -2.60
C LYS A 54 -6.47 2.44 -2.66
N LYS A 55 -6.73 3.14 -1.55
CA LYS A 55 -6.55 4.60 -1.48
C LYS A 55 -5.10 5.01 -1.77
N LEU A 56 -4.13 4.36 -1.12
CA LEU A 56 -2.71 4.67 -1.28
C LEU A 56 -2.20 4.43 -2.71
N LEU A 57 -2.74 3.42 -3.39
CA LEU A 57 -2.45 3.17 -4.80
C LEU A 57 -3.00 4.29 -5.69
N GLN A 58 -4.25 4.72 -5.47
CA GLN A 58 -4.88 5.81 -6.22
C GLN A 58 -4.19 7.16 -6.01
N ASP A 59 -3.82 7.48 -4.76
CA ASP A 59 -3.04 8.68 -4.41
C ASP A 59 -1.73 8.71 -5.20
N TYR A 60 -0.98 7.59 -5.17
CA TYR A 60 0.28 7.48 -5.90
C TYR A 60 0.08 7.60 -7.41
N GLU A 61 -0.95 6.96 -7.98
CA GLU A 61 -1.30 7.09 -9.41
C GLU A 61 -1.59 8.53 -9.82
N GLN A 62 -2.28 9.30 -8.97
CA GLN A 62 -2.56 10.70 -9.23
C GLN A 62 -1.28 11.55 -9.17
N GLU A 63 -0.45 11.35 -8.15
CA GLU A 63 0.84 12.02 -8.04
C GLU A 63 1.75 11.77 -9.25
N GLN A 64 1.76 10.55 -9.80
CA GLN A 64 2.54 10.24 -11.01
C GLN A 64 2.00 10.96 -12.26
N LYS A 65 0.68 11.16 -12.34
CA LYS A 65 0.05 11.89 -13.46
C LYS A 65 0.32 13.39 -13.39
N GLU A 66 0.40 13.97 -12.21
CA GLU A 66 0.67 15.40 -12.02
C GLU A 66 2.15 15.76 -12.21
N LYS A 67 3.05 14.78 -12.11
CA LYS A 67 4.50 14.95 -12.30
C LYS A 67 4.98 14.74 -13.74
N GLY A 68 4.12 14.22 -14.62
CA GLY A 68 4.42 13.99 -16.04
C GLY A 68 3.74 15.02 -16.94
#